data_AF-A0A438EU35-F1
#
_entry.id   AF-A0A438EU35-F1
#
_cell.length_a   1.000
_cell.length_b   1.000
_cell.length_c   1.000
_cell.angle_alpha   90.00
_cell.angle_beta   90.00
_cell.angle_gamma   90.00
#
_symmetry.space_group_name_H-M   'P 1'
#
loop_
_entity.id
_entity.type
_entity.pdbx_description
1 polymer ?
#
loop_
_entity_poly.entity_id
_entity_poly.type
_entity_poly.pdbx_seq_one_letter_code
_entity_poly.pdbx_strand_id
1 'polypeptide(L)'
;MELLTGWNPTPGGRSVDDPNRNIIHDFLCAVETNRLSDILNISINGEAERKQIEGVAELAKRCLSGSGVARPTMQQVEDELKGMQREAENLLALLAGESETGEETQSLLGEIEGRPSEKDESHSHTHYVTAFDIQPQEVSGVIIFP
;
A
#
# COMPACT_ATOMS: atom_id res chain seq x y z
N MET A 1 -6.96 2.18 2.45
CA MET A 1 -7.91 2.96 3.28
C MET A 1 -8.79 3.86 2.42
N GLU A 2 -8.20 4.72 1.59
CA GLU A 2 -8.96 5.60 0.67
C GLU A 2 -9.90 4.81 -0.23
N LEU A 3 -9.39 3.76 -0.90
CA LEU A 3 -10.22 2.88 -1.73
C LEU A 3 -11.37 2.20 -0.98
N LEU A 4 -11.19 1.93 0.32
CA LEU A 4 -12.23 1.30 1.14
C LEU A 4 -13.32 2.30 1.55
N THR A 5 -12.94 3.55 1.81
CA THR A 5 -13.79 4.55 2.48
C THR A 5 -14.29 5.67 1.55
N GLY A 6 -13.67 5.83 0.39
CA GLY A 6 -13.88 7.00 -0.48
C GLY A 6 -13.39 8.32 0.11
N TRP A 7 -12.70 8.30 1.26
CA TRP A 7 -12.20 9.51 1.90
C TRP A 7 -10.95 10.01 1.18
N ASN A 8 -10.94 11.30 0.85
CA ASN A 8 -9.78 11.94 0.23
C ASN A 8 -8.76 12.35 1.32
N PRO A 9 -7.47 12.05 1.15
CA PRO A 9 -6.43 12.53 2.05
C PRO A 9 -6.24 14.04 1.80
N THR A 10 -6.76 14.88 2.66
CA THR A 10 -6.34 16.30 2.64
C THR A 10 -4.91 16.39 3.22
N PRO A 11 -4.11 17.38 2.79
CA PRO A 11 -2.84 17.67 3.47
C PRO A 11 -3.11 17.96 4.95
N GLY A 12 -2.64 17.07 5.83
CA GLY A 12 -2.90 17.11 7.27
C GLY A 12 -3.89 16.06 7.80
N GLY A 13 -4.45 15.19 6.94
CA GLY A 13 -5.32 14.07 7.34
C GLY A 13 -6.68 14.49 7.89
N ARG A 14 -7.11 15.73 7.60
CA ARG A 14 -8.31 16.37 8.15
C ARG A 14 -9.48 16.30 7.16
N SER A 15 -10.73 16.25 7.62
CA SER A 15 -11.84 16.41 6.69
C SER A 15 -11.91 17.85 6.19
N VAL A 16 -12.32 18.06 4.93
CA VAL A 16 -12.65 19.40 4.41
C VAL A 16 -13.83 19.99 5.18
N ASP A 17 -14.78 19.14 5.56
CA ASP A 17 -16.00 19.54 6.28
C ASP A 17 -15.79 19.68 7.79
N ASP A 18 -14.77 19.02 8.35
CA ASP A 18 -14.39 19.10 9.76
C ASP A 18 -12.85 19.08 9.91
N PRO A 19 -12.23 20.25 10.09
CA PRO A 19 -10.77 20.37 10.18
C PRO A 19 -10.17 19.76 11.45
N ASN A 20 -10.97 19.29 12.40
CA ASN A 20 -10.49 18.56 13.58
C ASN A 20 -10.61 17.04 13.43
N ARG A 21 -11.35 16.58 12.41
CA ARG A 21 -11.58 15.15 12.15
C ARG A 21 -10.36 14.52 11.51
N ASN A 22 -9.67 13.64 12.23
CA ASN A 22 -8.53 12.88 11.69
C ASN A 22 -9.04 11.59 11.01
N ILE A 23 -9.00 11.58 9.69
CA ILE A 23 -9.50 10.50 8.83
C ILE A 23 -8.77 9.17 9.11
N ILE A 24 -7.47 9.23 9.42
CA ILE A 24 -6.67 8.04 9.76
C ILE A 24 -7.12 7.47 11.10
N HIS A 25 -7.30 8.33 12.11
CA HIS A 25 -7.75 7.91 13.44
C HIS A 25 -9.15 7.27 13.37
N ASP A 26 -10.07 7.89 12.63
CA ASP A 26 -11.43 7.36 12.47
C ASP A 26 -11.43 5.98 11.80
N PHE A 27 -10.60 5.80 10.76
CA PHE A 27 -10.42 4.50 10.12
C PHE A 27 -9.88 3.45 11.09
N LEU A 28 -8.79 3.77 11.82
CA LEU A 28 -8.18 2.84 12.79
C LEU A 28 -9.18 2.42 13.87
N CYS A 29 -9.93 3.39 14.42
CA CYS A 29 -10.95 3.16 15.43
C CYS A 29 -12.09 2.28 14.89
N ALA A 30 -12.56 2.53 13.67
CA ALA A 30 -13.60 1.72 13.03
C ALA A 30 -13.15 0.27 12.82
N VAL A 31 -11.91 0.04 12.39
CA VAL A 31 -11.34 -1.31 12.24
C VAL A 31 -11.24 -2.01 13.61
N GLU A 32 -10.69 -1.34 14.63
CA GLU A 32 -10.54 -1.91 15.98
C GLU A 32 -11.87 -2.24 16.67
N THR A 33 -12.90 -1.44 16.42
CA THR A 33 -14.23 -1.64 17.01
C THR A 33 -15.15 -2.54 16.18
N ASN A 34 -14.63 -3.18 15.11
CA ASN A 34 -15.41 -3.98 14.16
C ASN A 34 -16.58 -3.21 13.52
N ARG A 35 -16.38 -1.90 13.30
CA ARG A 35 -17.33 -0.97 12.68
C ARG A 35 -16.91 -0.57 11.26
N LEU A 36 -16.13 -1.40 10.58
CA LEU A 36 -15.68 -1.15 9.23
C LEU A 36 -16.86 -0.90 8.26
N SER A 37 -17.96 -1.63 8.44
CA SER A 37 -19.21 -1.48 7.66
C SER A 37 -19.77 -0.06 7.66
N ASP A 38 -19.54 0.72 8.72
CA ASP A 38 -20.07 2.09 8.85
C ASP A 38 -19.32 3.09 7.97
N ILE A 39 -18.10 2.74 7.54
CA ILE A 39 -17.19 3.64 6.83
C ILE A 39 -16.86 3.17 5.41
N LEU A 40 -17.36 2.01 5.00
CA LEU A 40 -17.11 1.47 3.66
C LEU A 40 -17.91 2.23 2.60
N ASN A 41 -17.25 2.54 1.49
CA ASN A 41 -17.85 3.13 0.29
C ASN A 41 -18.25 2.07 -0.75
N ILE A 42 -18.17 0.79 -0.39
CA ILE A 42 -18.51 -0.34 -1.26
C ILE A 42 -19.64 -1.14 -0.62
N SER A 43 -20.62 -1.54 -1.44
CA SER A 43 -21.70 -2.43 -1.03
C SER A 43 -21.20 -3.86 -0.99
N ILE A 44 -21.28 -4.50 0.18
CA ILE A 44 -20.89 -5.90 0.37
C ILE A 44 -22.16 -6.74 0.37
N ASN A 45 -22.22 -7.74 -0.52
CA ASN A 45 -23.40 -8.57 -0.68
C ASN A 45 -23.20 -10.00 -0.12
N GLY A 46 -21.98 -10.39 0.23
CA GLY A 46 -21.67 -11.74 0.74
C GLY A 46 -20.66 -11.78 1.89
N GLU A 47 -20.78 -12.83 2.72
CA GLU A 47 -19.87 -13.08 3.86
C GLU A 47 -18.41 -13.32 3.42
N ALA A 48 -18.21 -13.94 2.25
CA ALA A 48 -16.88 -14.17 1.68
C ALA A 48 -16.19 -12.84 1.31
N GLU A 49 -16.90 -11.96 0.59
CA GLU A 49 -16.44 -10.63 0.24
C GLU A 49 -16.16 -9.77 1.49
N ARG A 50 -17.02 -9.88 2.50
CA ARG A 50 -16.84 -9.21 3.80
C ARG A 50 -15.50 -9.56 4.44
N LYS A 51 -15.16 -10.85 4.49
CA LYS A 51 -13.90 -11.33 5.08
C LYS A 51 -12.67 -10.83 4.31
N GLN A 52 -12.75 -10.74 2.99
CA GLN A 52 -11.65 -10.20 2.18
C GLN A 52 -11.43 -8.72 2.47
N ILE A 53 -12.51 -7.94 2.55
CA ILE A 53 -12.45 -6.52 2.85
C ILE A 53 -11.93 -6.27 4.27
N GLU A 54 -12.34 -7.09 5.24
CA GLU A 54 -11.79 -7.07 6.60
C GLU A 54 -10.28 -7.36 6.61
N GLY A 55 -9.82 -8.36 5.83
CA GLY A 55 -8.41 -8.66 5.66
C GLY A 55 -7.60 -7.48 5.11
N VAL A 56 -8.10 -6.84 4.05
CA VAL A 56 -7.48 -5.64 3.47
C VAL A 56 -7.48 -4.46 4.45
N ALA A 57 -8.54 -4.31 5.25
CA ALA A 57 -8.63 -3.26 6.26
C ALA A 57 -7.63 -3.47 7.41
N GLU A 58 -7.45 -4.70 7.88
CA GLU A 58 -6.44 -5.05 8.89
C GLU A 58 -5.01 -4.86 8.36
N LEU A 59 -4.76 -5.16 7.09
CA LEU A 59 -3.49 -4.85 6.44
C LEU A 59 -3.27 -3.33 6.38
N ALA A 60 -4.28 -2.56 5.96
CA ALA A 60 -4.21 -1.10 5.93
C ALA A 60 -3.98 -0.50 7.32
N LYS A 61 -4.59 -1.04 8.38
CA LYS A 61 -4.37 -0.64 9.78
C LYS A 61 -2.90 -0.79 10.17
N ARG A 62 -2.28 -1.93 9.85
CA ARG A 62 -0.84 -2.15 10.11
C ARG A 62 0.05 -1.17 9.33
N CYS A 63 -0.28 -0.90 8.07
CA CYS A 63 0.44 0.10 7.25
C CYS A 63 0.33 1.52 7.82
N LEU A 64 -0.79 1.86 8.45
CA LEU A 64 -1.07 3.17 9.03
C LEU A 64 -0.54 3.33 10.47
N SER A 65 0.16 2.33 11.01
CA SER A 65 0.71 2.39 12.38
C SER A 65 1.55 3.65 12.61
N GLY A 66 1.39 4.27 13.78
CA GLY A 66 2.20 5.43 14.18
C GLY A 66 3.69 5.11 14.36
N SER A 67 4.03 3.85 14.63
CA SER A 67 5.41 3.37 14.71
C SER A 67 5.86 2.80 13.36
N GLY A 68 6.89 3.41 12.76
CA GLY A 68 7.46 2.93 11.49
C GLY A 68 8.01 1.50 11.57
N VAL A 69 8.46 1.06 12.76
CA VAL A 69 8.98 -0.31 12.98
C VAL A 69 7.86 -1.35 12.94
N ALA A 70 6.65 -0.97 13.33
CA ALA A 70 5.48 -1.87 13.29
C ALA A 70 4.83 -1.92 11.90
N ARG A 71 5.24 -1.06 10.97
CA ARG A 71 4.70 -1.07 9.60
C ARG A 71 5.31 -2.24 8.82
N PRO A 72 4.49 -3.02 8.11
CA PRO A 72 4.99 -4.05 7.22
C PRO A 72 5.83 -3.43 6.10
N THR A 73 6.78 -4.19 5.58
CA THR A 73 7.50 -3.78 4.37
C THR A 73 6.57 -3.86 3.17
N MET A 74 6.83 -3.09 2.12
CA MET A 74 5.99 -3.14 0.91
C MET A 74 5.98 -4.53 0.26
N GLN A 75 7.07 -5.29 0.40
CA GLN A 75 7.12 -6.70 -0.01
C GLN A 75 6.12 -7.57 0.78
N GLN A 76 6.08 -7.43 2.11
CA GLN A 76 5.12 -8.15 2.94
C GLN A 76 3.68 -7.76 2.60
N VAL A 77 3.43 -6.47 2.33
CA VAL A 77 2.11 -5.99 1.90
C VAL A 77 1.72 -6.61 0.56
N GLU A 78 2.64 -6.69 -0.40
CA GLU A 78 2.42 -7.32 -1.70
C GLU A 78 2.11 -8.81 -1.57
N ASP A 79 2.92 -9.54 -0.81
CA ASP A 79 2.75 -10.98 -0.60
C ASP A 79 1.40 -11.29 0.06
N GLU A 80 1.00 -10.48 1.05
CA GLU A 80 -0.26 -10.65 1.74
C GLU A 80 -1.46 -10.36 0.84
N LEU A 81 -1.40 -9.30 0.02
CA LEU A 81 -2.44 -9.01 -0.98
C LEU A 81 -2.56 -10.10 -2.04
N LYS A 82 -1.43 -10.63 -2.54
CA LYS A 82 -1.41 -11.77 -3.48
C LYS A 82 -2.03 -13.01 -2.86
N GLY A 83 -1.79 -13.25 -1.57
CA GLY A 83 -2.42 -14.32 -0.80
C GLY A 83 -3.95 -14.20 -0.81
N MET A 84 -4.47 -13.03 -0.44
CA MET A 84 -5.91 -12.74 -0.43
C MET A 84 -6.54 -12.87 -1.81
N GLN A 85 -5.84 -12.45 -2.86
CA GLN A 85 -6.32 -12.58 -4.24
C GLN A 85 -6.42 -14.06 -4.66
N ARG A 86 -5.38 -14.86 -4.38
CA ARG A 86 -5.39 -16.30 -4.70
C ARG A 86 -6.50 -17.04 -3.95
N GLU A 87 -6.75 -16.67 -2.70
CA GLU A 87 -7.87 -17.22 -1.93
C GLU A 87 -9.23 -16.88 -2.57
N ALA A 88 -9.39 -15.65 -3.09
CA ALA A 88 -10.56 -15.24 -3.86
C ALA A 88 -10.78 -16.13 -5.10
N GLU A 89 -9.71 -16.30 -5.89
CA GLU A 89 -9.72 -17.05 -7.13
C GLU A 89 -10.02 -18.53 -6.89
N ASN A 90 -9.43 -19.10 -5.83
CA ASN A 90 -9.70 -20.48 -5.42
C ASN A 90 -11.16 -20.69 -5.03
N LEU A 91 -11.74 -19.78 -4.22
CA LEU A 91 -13.16 -19.85 -3.85
C LEU A 91 -14.07 -19.76 -5.09
N LEU A 92 -13.73 -18.87 -6.02
CA LEU A 92 -14.45 -18.74 -7.28
C LEU A 92 -14.35 -20.02 -8.12
N ALA A 93 -13.16 -20.62 -8.24
CA ALA A 93 -12.94 -21.86 -8.97
C ALA A 93 -13.72 -23.05 -8.38
N LEU A 94 -13.79 -23.16 -7.05
CA LEU A 94 -14.59 -24.21 -6.37
C LEU A 94 -16.09 -24.08 -6.65
N LEU A 95 -16.60 -22.85 -6.80
CA LEU A 95 -18.01 -22.57 -7.09
C LEU A 95 -18.33 -22.67 -8.59
N ALA A 96 -17.35 -22.36 -9.45
CA ALA A 96 -17.51 -22.36 -10.89
C ALA A 96 -17.59 -23.76 -11.50
N GLY A 97 -17.12 -24.80 -10.80
CA GLY A 97 -17.34 -26.19 -11.18
C GLY A 97 -16.99 -26.48 -12.64
N GLU A 98 -15.70 -26.51 -12.98
CA GLU A 98 -15.25 -27.01 -14.28
C GLU A 98 -14.35 -28.23 -14.13
N SER A 99 -14.85 -29.29 -14.78
CA SER A 99 -14.20 -30.46 -15.37
C SER A 99 -12.68 -30.49 -15.38
N GLU A 100 -12.17 -31.69 -15.06
CA GLU A 100 -10.82 -32.17 -15.29
C GLU A 100 -10.23 -31.65 -16.62
N THR A 101 -9.12 -30.92 -16.54
CA THR A 101 -8.07 -30.96 -17.58
C THR A 101 -6.76 -31.25 -16.87
N GLY A 102 -6.48 -32.55 -16.72
CA GLY A 102 -5.12 -33.01 -16.50
C GLY A 102 -4.33 -32.78 -17.78
N GLU A 103 -3.10 -32.28 -17.64
CA GLU A 103 -1.95 -32.72 -18.43
C GLU A 103 -0.66 -32.20 -17.78
N GLU A 104 0.33 -33.07 -17.81
CA GLU A 104 1.47 -33.14 -16.92
C GLU A 104 2.67 -32.34 -17.44
N THR A 105 3.47 -31.86 -16.48
CA THR A 105 4.93 -31.66 -16.49
C THR A 105 5.65 -31.60 -17.84
N GLN A 106 6.34 -30.49 -18.12
CA GLN A 106 7.63 -30.55 -18.84
C GLN A 106 8.68 -29.62 -18.21
N SER A 107 9.81 -30.24 -17.94
CA SER A 107 10.95 -29.86 -17.10
C SER A 107 11.75 -28.62 -17.52
N LEU A 108 12.34 -28.02 -16.48
CA LEU A 108 13.77 -27.63 -16.35
C LEU A 108 14.71 -28.11 -17.47
N LEU A 109 15.35 -27.17 -18.18
CA LEU A 109 16.81 -27.04 -18.33
C LEU A 109 17.17 -25.92 -19.33
N GLY A 110 18.16 -25.11 -18.98
CA GLY A 110 18.77 -24.18 -19.93
C GLY A 110 19.72 -23.16 -19.31
N GLU A 111 20.57 -23.58 -18.38
CA GLU A 111 21.73 -22.79 -17.94
C GLU A 111 22.83 -22.93 -18.98
N ILE A 112 23.20 -21.85 -19.67
CA ILE A 112 24.54 -21.70 -20.24
C ILE A 112 24.97 -20.25 -20.06
N GLU A 113 26.06 -20.07 -19.33
CA GLU A 113 26.78 -18.83 -19.11
C GLU A 113 27.24 -18.15 -20.41
N GLY A 114 27.37 -16.83 -20.36
CA GLY A 114 28.10 -16.04 -21.34
C GLY A 114 28.20 -14.55 -20.96
N ARG A 115 29.17 -14.18 -20.11
CA ARG A 115 29.78 -12.83 -20.09
C ARG A 115 30.77 -12.73 -21.28
N PRO A 116 31.20 -11.54 -21.79
CA PRO A 116 31.29 -10.25 -21.09
C PRO A 116 30.94 -8.95 -21.88
N SER A 117 30.67 -7.90 -21.11
CA SER A 117 31.14 -6.50 -21.26
C SER A 117 31.01 -5.79 -22.62
N GLU A 118 30.07 -4.85 -22.71
CA GLU A 118 30.32 -3.54 -23.36
C GLU A 118 29.73 -2.42 -22.49
N LYS A 119 30.58 -1.43 -22.22
CA LYS A 119 30.27 -0.22 -21.46
C LYS A 119 29.76 0.80 -22.46
N ASP A 120 28.57 1.35 -22.22
CA ASP A 120 28.20 2.64 -22.81
C ASP A 120 27.69 3.56 -21.70
N GLU A 121 28.57 4.47 -21.32
CA GLU A 121 28.29 5.64 -20.51
C GLU A 121 27.37 6.58 -21.31
N SER A 122 26.10 6.66 -20.90
CA SER A 122 25.26 7.82 -21.22
C SER A 122 24.94 8.57 -19.94
N HIS A 123 25.77 9.57 -19.65
CA HIS A 123 25.58 10.51 -18.56
C HIS A 123 24.31 11.35 -18.79
N SER A 124 23.16 10.89 -18.27
CA SER A 124 22.02 11.77 -18.02
C SER A 124 22.20 12.40 -16.64
N HIS A 125 22.84 13.57 -16.60
CA HIS A 125 23.15 14.30 -15.38
C HIS A 125 21.85 14.90 -14.79
N THR A 126 21.09 14.08 -14.07
CA THR A 126 19.98 14.57 -13.24
C THR A 126 20.59 15.00 -11.91
N HIS A 127 20.64 16.31 -11.64
CA HIS A 127 21.17 16.85 -10.39
C HIS A 127 20.23 16.54 -9.23
N TYR A 128 20.44 15.40 -8.57
CA TYR A 128 19.91 15.18 -7.22
C TYR A 128 20.80 15.94 -6.25
N VAL A 129 20.25 16.97 -5.60
CA VAL A 129 20.95 17.69 -4.53
C VAL A 129 21.06 16.73 -3.33
N THR A 130 22.27 16.39 -2.93
CA THR A 130 22.50 15.58 -1.73
C THR A 130 22.38 16.47 -0.48
N ALA A 131 22.02 15.89 0.67
CA ALA A 131 21.81 16.63 1.92
C ALA A 131 23.04 17.40 2.45
N PHE A 132 24.19 17.26 1.79
CA PHE A 132 25.46 17.89 2.17
C PHE A 132 25.76 19.20 1.39
N ASP A 133 24.95 19.56 0.38
CA ASP A 133 25.16 20.75 -0.47
C ASP A 133 24.37 22.00 -0.04
N ILE A 134 23.79 22.02 1.16
CA ILE A 134 23.18 23.24 1.71
C ILE A 134 24.30 24.12 2.28
N GLN A 135 24.75 25.10 1.51
CA GLN A 135 25.58 26.20 2.02
C GLN A 135 24.76 27.01 3.05
N PRO A 136 25.28 27.30 4.25
CA PRO A 136 24.58 28.16 5.20
C PRO A 136 24.43 29.56 4.60
N GLN A 137 23.19 30.01 4.38
CA GLN A 137 22.92 31.40 4.04
C GLN A 137 22.98 32.24 5.31
N GLU A 138 23.92 33.19 5.34
CA GLU A 138 24.10 34.19 6.39
C GLU A 138 22.78 34.93 6.69
N VAL A 139 22.43 35.00 7.97
CA VAL A 139 21.27 35.71 8.51
C VAL A 139 21.44 37.23 8.38
N SER A 140 20.44 37.91 7.83
CA SER A 140 20.33 39.37 7.97
C SER A 140 18.85 39.75 8.06
N GLY A 141 18.38 39.96 9.29
CA GLY A 141 17.03 40.45 9.56
C GLY A 141 16.90 40.92 10.99
N VAL A 142 17.01 42.23 11.19
CA VAL A 142 16.80 42.93 12.45
C VAL A 142 15.34 42.76 12.89
N ILE A 143 15.13 42.31 14.13
CA ILE A 143 13.81 42.23 14.77
C ILE A 143 13.55 43.58 15.46
N ILE A 144 12.52 44.31 15.04
CA ILE A 144 11.98 45.48 15.78
C ILE A 144 10.56 45.11 16.22
N PHE A 145 10.35 45.03 17.53
CA PHE A 145 9.03 44.91 18.17
C PHE A 145 8.50 46.31 18.54
N PRO A 146 7.22 46.62 18.27
CA PRO A 146 6.41 47.47 19.13
C PRO A 146 5.61 46.65 20.15
#